data_AF-A0A0D8YAV1-F1
#
_entry.id   AF-A0A0D8YAV1-F1
#
_cell.length_a   1.000
_cell.length_b   1.000
_cell.length_c   1.000
_cell.angle_alpha   90.00
_cell.angle_beta   90.00
_cell.angle_gamma   90.00
#
_symmetry.space_group_name_H-M   'P 1'
#
loop_
_entity.id
_entity.type
_entity.pdbx_description
1 polymer ?
#
loop_
_entity_poly.entity_id
_entity_poly.type
_entity_poly.pdbx_seq_one_letter_code
_entity_poly.pdbx_strand_id
1 'polypeptide(L)'
;MELTMAVNTHALFYTAKAFVPAMMESNHGHIVTIASMAGKVGVSGLVDYCASKHAAIGFHESLTAELDARGKTGVKTTVVCPYFINTGMFDGVETKSPTLLPILEPGYVVDCIMEAVLTNKELISMPRFNYFVMFAMG
;
A
#
# COMPACT_ATOMS: atom_id res chain seq x y z
N MET A 1 10.84 9.70 12.97
CA MET A 1 10.42 10.69 11.96
C MET A 1 11.30 10.72 10.71
N GLU A 2 12.54 11.23 10.73
CA GLU A 2 13.33 11.39 9.48
C GLU A 2 13.56 10.05 8.75
N LEU A 3 13.99 9.02 9.46
CA LEU A 3 14.16 7.68 8.90
C LEU A 3 12.84 7.12 8.35
N THR A 4 11.73 7.31 9.09
CA THR A 4 10.39 6.89 8.67
C THR A 4 10.01 7.48 7.31
N MET A 5 10.20 8.79 7.13
CA MET A 5 9.87 9.46 5.86
C MET A 5 10.88 9.14 4.76
N ALA A 6 12.18 9.08 5.08
CA ALA A 6 13.21 8.73 4.11
C ALA A 6 12.97 7.34 3.50
N VAL A 7 12.63 6.35 4.34
CA VAL A 7 12.42 4.97 3.89
C VAL A 7 11.02 4.75 3.32
N ASN A 8 9.96 5.16 4.02
CA ASN A 8 8.59 4.85 3.58
C ASN A 8 8.08 5.78 2.47
N THR A 9 8.70 6.95 2.29
CA THR A 9 8.26 7.96 1.32
C THR A 9 9.33 8.21 0.27
N HIS A 10 10.52 8.71 0.64
CA HIS A 10 11.51 9.13 -0.37
C HIS A 10 12.02 7.96 -1.22
N ALA A 11 12.17 6.77 -0.63
CA ALA A 11 12.58 5.58 -1.36
C ALA A 11 11.64 5.24 -2.53
N LEU A 12 10.33 5.52 -2.41
CA LEU A 12 9.35 5.31 -3.49
C LEU A 12 9.67 6.17 -4.71
N PHE A 13 10.03 7.44 -4.50
CA PHE A 13 10.44 8.33 -5.58
C PHE A 13 11.74 7.90 -6.22
N TYR A 14 12.72 7.46 -5.42
CA TYR A 14 14.00 6.99 -5.94
C TYR A 14 13.86 5.73 -6.79
N THR A 15 13.11 4.73 -6.32
CA THR A 15 12.88 3.49 -7.08
C THR A 15 12.04 3.75 -8.32
N ALA A 16 11.00 4.57 -8.24
CA ALA A 16 10.23 4.91 -9.43
C ALA A 16 11.05 5.66 -10.47
N LYS A 17 11.88 6.63 -10.05
CA LYS A 17 12.79 7.35 -10.96
C LYS A 17 13.76 6.39 -11.66
N ALA A 18 14.20 5.33 -10.98
CA ALA A 18 15.13 4.36 -11.55
C ALA A 18 14.47 3.40 -12.55
N PHE A 19 13.24 2.93 -12.28
CA PHE A 19 12.64 1.82 -13.04
C PHE A 19 11.48 2.21 -13.95
N VAL A 20 10.68 3.22 -13.60
CA VAL A 20 9.47 3.61 -14.34
C VAL A 20 9.77 4.07 -15.77
N PRO A 21 10.84 4.85 -16.06
CA PRO A 21 11.15 5.24 -17.43
C PRO A 21 11.29 4.05 -18.39
N ALA A 22 12.00 3.00 -17.96
CA ALA A 22 12.19 1.79 -18.77
C ALA A 22 10.86 1.01 -18.93
N MET A 23 10.05 0.90 -17.88
CA MET A 23 8.71 0.28 -17.96
C MET A 23 7.80 1.04 -18.93
N MET A 24 7.88 2.37 -18.96
CA MET A 24 7.12 3.20 -19.88
C MET A 24 7.60 3.07 -21.33
N GLU A 25 8.90 2.92 -21.54
CA GLU A 25 9.50 2.71 -22.86
C GLU A 25 9.07 1.35 -23.45
N SER A 26 9.12 0.28 -22.65
CA SER A 26 8.65 -1.05 -23.06
C SER A 26 7.12 -1.20 -23.01
N ASN A 27 6.42 -0.23 -22.42
CA ASN A 27 5.00 -0.33 -22.02
C ASN A 27 4.71 -1.66 -21.29
N HIS A 28 5.59 -2.05 -20.37
CA HIS A 28 5.46 -3.28 -19.61
C HIS A 28 6.13 -3.16 -18.24
N GLY A 29 5.37 -3.45 -17.19
CA GLY A 29 5.89 -3.50 -15.82
C GLY A 29 4.76 -3.53 -14.80
N HIS A 30 5.12 -3.67 -13.52
CA HIS A 30 4.16 -3.61 -12.41
C HIS A 30 4.81 -2.93 -11.22
N ILE A 31 4.18 -1.88 -10.71
CA ILE A 31 4.60 -1.15 -9.51
C ILE A 31 3.67 -1.54 -8.36
N VAL A 32 4.24 -2.12 -7.31
CA VAL A 32 3.49 -2.53 -6.13
C VAL A 32 3.88 -1.65 -4.95
N THR A 33 2.95 -0.82 -4.47
CA THR A 33 3.18 0.07 -3.32
C THR A 33 2.66 -0.59 -2.04
N ILE A 34 3.57 -0.97 -1.15
CA ILE A 34 3.23 -1.54 0.17
C ILE A 34 2.90 -0.41 1.17
N ALA A 35 1.63 -0.04 1.23
CA ALA A 35 1.09 0.98 2.12
C ALA A 35 0.59 0.35 3.44
N SER A 36 -0.57 0.79 3.93
CA SER A 36 -1.24 0.32 5.15
C SER A 36 -2.64 0.96 5.24
N MET A 37 -3.54 0.37 6.03
CA MET A 37 -4.74 1.08 6.50
C MET A 37 -4.41 2.38 7.23
N ALA A 38 -3.24 2.45 7.87
CA ALA A 38 -2.70 3.68 8.47
C ALA A 38 -2.40 4.80 7.44
N GLY A 39 -2.44 4.48 6.14
CA GLY A 39 -2.35 5.46 5.06
C GLY A 39 -3.68 6.07 4.63
N LYS A 40 -4.80 5.58 5.19
CA LYS A 40 -6.15 6.14 4.99
C LYS A 40 -6.78 6.66 6.29
N VAL A 41 -6.36 6.14 7.44
CA VAL A 41 -6.88 6.52 8.75
C VAL A 41 -5.73 6.73 9.74
N GLY A 42 -5.82 7.76 10.59
CA GLY A 42 -4.85 8.02 11.64
C GLY A 42 -4.99 7.06 12.83
N VAL A 43 -3.86 6.64 13.40
CA VAL A 43 -3.81 5.77 14.59
C VAL A 43 -2.98 6.47 15.67
N SER A 44 -3.54 6.56 16.88
CA SER A 44 -2.84 7.15 18.03
C SER A 44 -1.52 6.41 18.29
N GLY A 45 -0.46 7.16 18.58
CA GLY A 45 0.89 6.61 18.81
C GLY A 45 1.70 6.30 17.54
N LEU A 46 1.11 6.44 16.34
CA LEU A 46 1.75 6.11 15.06
C LEU A 46 1.82 7.33 14.11
N VAL A 47 1.95 8.55 14.63
CA VAL A 47 1.78 9.79 13.84
C VAL A 47 2.69 9.85 12.61
N ASP A 48 4.00 9.61 12.78
CA ASP A 48 4.96 9.68 11.67
C ASP A 48 4.79 8.49 10.70
N TYR A 49 4.47 7.31 11.21
CA TYR A 49 4.12 6.15 10.40
C TYR A 49 2.87 6.40 9.54
N CYS A 50 1.77 6.87 10.14
CA CYS A 50 0.53 7.23 9.44
C CYS A 50 0.77 8.28 8.37
N ALA A 51 1.53 9.34 8.69
CA ALA A 51 1.90 10.38 7.71
C ALA A 51 2.67 9.77 6.52
N SER A 52 3.65 8.90 6.80
CA SER A 52 4.42 8.24 5.74
C SER A 52 3.58 7.31 4.87
N LYS A 53 2.59 6.62 5.44
CA LYS A 53 1.69 5.73 4.69
C LYS A 53 0.64 6.50 3.89
N HIS A 54 0.20 7.68 4.36
CA HIS A 54 -0.62 8.58 3.54
C HIS A 54 0.19 9.10 2.33
N ALA A 55 1.46 9.46 2.55
CA ALA A 55 2.35 9.88 1.47
C ALA A 55 2.57 8.75 0.44
N ALA A 56 2.71 7.49 0.89
CA ALA A 56 2.82 6.34 -0.01
C ALA A 56 1.56 6.14 -0.88
N ILE A 57 0.37 6.35 -0.31
CA ILE A 57 -0.90 6.27 -1.04
C ILE A 57 -1.01 7.42 -2.05
N GLY A 58 -0.74 8.66 -1.64
CA GLY A 58 -0.78 9.80 -2.55
C GLY A 58 0.24 9.68 -3.69
N PHE A 59 1.44 9.17 -3.39
CA PHE A 59 2.43 8.82 -4.41
C PHE A 59 1.89 7.80 -5.42
N HIS A 60 1.26 6.72 -4.94
CA HIS A 60 0.72 5.67 -5.80
C HIS A 60 -0.42 6.17 -6.69
N GLU A 61 -1.36 6.92 -6.11
CA GLU A 61 -2.50 7.50 -6.83
C GLU A 61 -2.01 8.46 -7.92
N SER A 62 -1.06 9.35 -7.60
CA SER A 62 -0.48 10.28 -8.57
C SER A 62 0.28 9.57 -9.70
N LEU A 63 1.10 8.57 -9.37
CA LEU A 63 1.88 7.83 -10.36
C LEU A 63 0.98 7.04 -11.32
N THR A 64 -0.08 6.43 -10.80
CA THR A 64 -1.08 5.71 -11.62
C THR A 64 -1.76 6.66 -12.60
N ALA A 65 -2.24 7.81 -12.11
CA ALA A 65 -2.87 8.83 -12.95
C ALA A 65 -1.91 9.38 -14.04
N GLU A 66 -0.63 9.55 -13.73
CA GLU A 66 0.38 9.95 -14.73
C GLU A 66 0.61 8.89 -15.81
N LEU A 67 0.63 7.61 -15.45
CA LEU A 67 0.77 6.50 -16.40
C LEU A 67 -0.45 6.44 -17.33
N ASP A 68 -1.65 6.59 -16.77
CA ASP A 68 -2.92 6.61 -17.51
C ASP A 68 -2.99 7.79 -18.48
N ALA A 69 -2.66 9.00 -18.01
CA ALA A 69 -2.65 10.21 -18.85
C ALA A 69 -1.65 10.11 -20.02
N ARG A 70 -0.61 9.28 -19.88
CA ARG A 70 0.39 9.00 -20.94
C ARG A 70 0.05 7.76 -21.78
N GLY A 71 -1.09 7.12 -21.55
CA GLY A 71 -1.54 5.94 -22.30
C GLY A 71 -0.69 4.68 -22.05
N LYS A 72 -0.03 4.57 -20.90
CA LYS A 72 0.89 3.46 -20.57
C LYS A 72 0.14 2.26 -19.98
N THR A 73 -0.78 1.70 -20.76
CA THR A 73 -1.70 0.63 -20.34
C THR A 73 -1.04 -0.69 -19.94
N GLY A 74 0.23 -0.92 -20.33
CA GLY A 74 0.97 -2.12 -19.97
C GLY A 74 1.82 -1.98 -18.71
N VAL A 75 1.90 -0.79 -18.12
CA VAL A 75 2.50 -0.56 -16.79
C VAL A 75 1.38 -0.61 -15.75
N LYS A 76 1.33 -1.69 -14.98
CA LYS A 76 0.31 -1.92 -13.96
C LYS A 76 0.72 -1.33 -12.63
N THR A 77 -0.25 -0.99 -11.80
CA THR A 77 -0.02 -0.52 -10.43
C THR A 77 -0.91 -1.29 -9.47
N THR A 78 -0.38 -1.64 -8.30
CA THR A 78 -1.15 -2.23 -7.19
C THR A 78 -0.76 -1.55 -5.89
N VAL A 79 -1.73 -1.06 -5.11
CA VAL A 79 -1.50 -0.59 -3.74
C VAL A 79 -2.03 -1.61 -2.73
N VAL A 80 -1.21 -1.85 -1.71
CA VAL A 80 -1.48 -2.84 -0.66
C VAL A 80 -1.71 -2.12 0.67
N CYS A 81 -2.91 -2.25 1.24
CA CYS A 81 -3.33 -1.62 2.48
C CYS A 81 -3.71 -2.68 3.53
N PRO A 82 -2.73 -3.33 4.18
CA PRO A 82 -3.02 -4.26 5.25
C PRO A 82 -3.38 -3.54 6.56
N TYR A 83 -4.17 -4.22 7.39
CA TYR A 83 -4.28 -3.99 8.82
C TYR A 83 -3.03 -4.54 9.55
N PHE A 84 -3.07 -4.69 10.88
CA PHE A 84 -1.92 -5.24 11.62
C PHE A 84 -1.57 -6.66 11.15
N ILE A 85 -0.28 -6.94 11.02
CA ILE A 85 0.28 -8.23 10.60
C ILE A 85 1.19 -8.76 11.69
N ASN A 86 1.04 -10.04 12.03
CA ASN A 86 1.82 -10.75 13.04
C ASN A 86 3.27 -11.00 12.58
N THR A 87 4.10 -9.96 12.63
CA THR A 87 5.50 -9.94 12.13
C THR A 87 6.51 -9.48 13.17
N GLY A 88 6.09 -9.23 14.41
CA GLY A 88 6.93 -8.60 15.45
C GLY A 88 6.80 -7.07 15.53
N MET A 89 6.42 -6.41 14.41
CA MET A 89 6.37 -4.93 14.33
C MET A 89 5.33 -4.30 15.27
N PHE A 90 4.22 -5.00 15.51
CA PHE A 90 3.08 -4.52 16.29
C PHE A 90 2.81 -5.41 17.52
N ASP A 91 3.86 -6.04 18.05
CA ASP A 91 3.73 -6.90 19.24
C ASP A 91 3.20 -6.09 20.43
N GLY A 92 2.22 -6.68 21.12
CA GLY A 92 1.52 -6.03 22.23
C GLY A 92 0.38 -5.09 21.81
N VAL A 93 0.11 -4.91 20.51
CA VAL A 93 -1.09 -4.21 20.05
C VAL A 93 -2.31 -5.12 20.20
N GLU A 94 -3.29 -4.66 20.98
CA GLU A 94 -4.60 -5.31 21.07
C GLU A 94 -5.62 -4.62 20.17
N THR A 95 -6.37 -5.43 19.43
CA THR A 95 -7.52 -4.97 18.63
C THR A 95 -8.78 -4.97 19.49
N LYS A 96 -9.54 -3.87 19.47
CA LYS A 96 -10.79 -3.74 20.25
C LYS A 96 -11.87 -4.75 19.84
N SER A 97 -11.78 -5.30 18.64
CA SER A 97 -12.70 -6.32 18.13
C SER A 97 -11.93 -7.35 17.31
N PRO A 98 -11.33 -8.38 17.95
CA PRO A 98 -10.51 -9.38 17.26
C PRO A 98 -11.26 -10.16 16.20
N THR A 99 -12.56 -10.39 16.39
CA THR A 99 -13.41 -11.09 15.41
C THR A 99 -13.64 -10.25 14.15
N LEU A 100 -13.70 -8.92 14.28
CA LEU A 100 -13.95 -8.01 13.15
C LEU A 100 -12.65 -7.51 12.51
N LEU A 101 -11.62 -7.28 13.32
CA LEU A 101 -10.32 -6.72 12.94
C LEU A 101 -9.20 -7.64 13.45
N PRO A 102 -9.11 -8.87 12.91
CA PRO A 102 -8.07 -9.81 13.31
C PRO A 102 -6.69 -9.29 12.89
N ILE A 103 -5.67 -9.62 13.70
CA ILE A 103 -4.28 -9.51 13.28
C ILE A 103 -4.06 -10.56 12.18
N LEU A 104 -3.46 -10.13 11.08
CA LEU A 104 -3.28 -10.96 9.89
C LEU A 104 -2.02 -11.81 9.99
N GLU A 105 -2.11 -13.05 9.52
CA GLU A 105 -0.95 -13.91 9.38
C GLU A 105 -0.12 -13.54 8.14
N PRO A 106 1.22 -13.50 8.22
CA PRO A 106 2.08 -13.08 7.10
C PRO A 106 1.86 -13.88 5.82
N GLY A 107 1.68 -15.21 5.94
CA GLY A 107 1.43 -16.08 4.79
C GLY A 107 0.16 -15.67 4.03
N TYR A 108 -0.93 -15.41 4.74
CA TYR A 108 -2.18 -14.93 4.15
C TYR A 108 -2.01 -13.59 3.42
N VAL A 109 -1.25 -12.65 4.01
CA VAL A 109 -0.99 -11.35 3.38
C VAL A 109 -0.18 -11.52 2.10
N VAL A 110 0.84 -12.37 2.12
CA VAL A 110 1.65 -12.68 0.93
C VAL A 110 0.79 -13.31 -0.16
N ASP A 111 -0.04 -14.29 0.16
CA ASP A 111 -0.93 -14.93 -0.81
C ASP A 111 -1.86 -13.92 -1.49
N CYS A 112 -2.43 -13.00 -0.71
CA CYS A 112 -3.29 -11.92 -1.23
C CYS A 112 -2.51 -10.94 -2.13
N ILE A 113 -1.28 -10.59 -1.76
CA ILE A 113 -0.42 -9.73 -2.58
C ILE A 113 -0.08 -10.43 -3.90
N MET A 114 0.32 -11.69 -3.85
CA MET A 114 0.66 -12.47 -5.04
C MET A 114 -0.53 -12.62 -5.98
N GLU A 115 -1.72 -12.92 -5.44
CA GLU A 115 -2.95 -12.96 -6.24
C GLU A 115 -3.21 -11.60 -6.92
N ALA A 116 -3.06 -10.50 -6.19
CA ALA A 116 -3.28 -9.15 -6.73
C ALA A 116 -2.28 -8.80 -7.84
N VAL A 117 -1.01 -9.15 -7.66
CA VAL A 117 0.02 -8.94 -8.68
C VAL A 117 -0.30 -9.76 -9.93
N LEU A 118 -0.61 -11.05 -9.77
CA LEU A 118 -0.91 -11.94 -10.90
C LEU A 118 -2.19 -11.58 -11.65
N THR A 119 -3.14 -10.93 -10.98
CA THR A 119 -4.43 -10.52 -11.56
C THR A 119 -4.49 -9.03 -11.92
N ASN A 120 -3.39 -8.28 -11.75
CA ASN A 120 -3.31 -6.83 -11.96
C ASN A 120 -4.38 -6.05 -11.17
N LYS A 121 -4.69 -6.49 -9.96
CA LYS A 121 -5.66 -5.83 -9.10
C LYS A 121 -5.07 -4.53 -8.55
N GLU A 122 -5.73 -3.40 -8.79
CA GLU A 122 -5.20 -2.07 -8.46
C GLU A 122 -5.14 -1.80 -6.94
N LEU A 123 -6.09 -2.33 -6.17
CA LEU A 123 -6.17 -2.10 -4.72
C LEU A 123 -6.47 -3.40 -3.97
N ILE A 124 -5.61 -3.73 -3.00
CA ILE A 124 -5.92 -4.72 -1.97
C ILE A 124 -5.94 -4.12 -0.59
N SER A 125 -7.06 -4.33 0.10
CA SER A 125 -7.25 -3.95 1.50
C SER A 125 -7.58 -5.20 2.31
N MET A 126 -6.87 -5.39 3.42
CA MET A 126 -6.96 -6.61 4.23
C MET A 126 -7.15 -6.26 5.71
N PRO A 127 -8.07 -6.93 6.43
CA PRO A 127 -9.03 -7.92 5.94
C PRO A 127 -10.08 -7.31 4.99
N ARG A 128 -10.77 -8.12 4.19
CA ARG A 128 -11.72 -7.64 3.14
C ARG A 128 -12.85 -6.75 3.71
N PHE A 129 -13.18 -6.84 4.99
CA PHE A 129 -14.13 -5.90 5.61
C PHE A 129 -13.65 -4.44 5.57
N ASN A 130 -12.34 -4.19 5.49
CA ASN A 130 -11.79 -2.84 5.36
C ASN A 130 -12.24 -2.13 4.08
N TYR A 131 -12.68 -2.85 3.03
CA TYR A 131 -13.30 -2.21 1.87
C TYR A 131 -14.56 -1.41 2.25
N PHE A 132 -15.33 -1.85 3.26
CA PHE A 132 -16.47 -1.09 3.77
C PHE A 132 -16.03 0.20 4.47
N VAL A 133 -14.98 0.14 5.29
CA VAL A 133 -14.39 1.33 5.93
C VAL A 133 -13.86 2.31 4.89
N MET A 134 -13.18 1.80 3.85
CA MET A 134 -12.71 2.62 2.73
C MET A 134 -13.87 3.26 1.94
N PHE A 135 -14.96 2.53 1.73
CA PHE A 135 -16.14 3.06 1.03
C PHE A 135 -16.92 4.08 1.87
N ALA A 136 -17.02 3.89 3.18
CA ALA A 136 -17.76 4.79 4.07
C ALA A 136 -17.02 6.10 4.39
N MET A 137 -15.71 6.17 4.10
CA MET A 137 -14.86 7.33 4.38
C MET A 137 -14.46 8.12 3.12
N GLY A 138 -14.82 7.65 1.93
CA GLY A 138 -14.64 8.36 0.65
C GLY A 138 -15.92 9.08 0.24
#